data_AF-A0A413UHV3-F1
#
_entry.id   AF-A0A413UHV3-F1
#
_cell.length_a   1.000
_cell.length_b   1.000
_cell.length_c   1.000
_cell.angle_alpha   90.00
_cell.angle_beta   90.00
_cell.angle_gamma   90.00
#
_symmetry.space_group_name_H-M   'P 1'
#
loop_
_entity.id
_entity.type
_entity.pdbx_description
1 polymer ?
#
loop_
_entity_poly.entity_id
_entity_poly.type
_entity_poly.pdbx_seq_one_letter_code
_entity_poly.pdbx_strand_id
1 'polypeptide(L)'
;MNRACAGQTVLDLFPTPPRDHVEDTLKWMCDVHGCVRDEIEGEVRELYRDFGTVEAFDRCKALVDFHDGKMCHEPLLCTSPRQIGVFDPDMKVHTVWDRCWAATHGLPMGQVFRLRSWDYGQKRPGSWME
;
A
#
# COMPACT_ATOMS: atom_id res chain seq x y z
N MET A 1 37.96 36.16 0.57
CA MET A 1 38.07 34.99 -0.32
C MET A 1 37.94 33.74 0.54
N ASN A 2 36.76 33.11 0.54
CA ASN A 2 36.56 31.84 1.26
C ASN A 2 37.19 30.71 0.44
N ARG A 3 38.22 30.08 1.00
CA ARG A 3 38.95 28.98 0.37
C ARG A 3 38.17 27.69 0.67
N ALA A 4 37.63 27.06 -0.36
CA ALA A 4 37.03 25.73 -0.23
C ALA A 4 38.08 24.74 0.31
N CYS A 5 37.72 23.98 1.34
CA CYS A 5 38.56 22.92 1.89
C CYS A 5 38.70 21.78 0.87
N ALA A 6 39.93 21.30 0.67
CA ALA A 6 40.20 20.16 -0.20
C ALA A 6 39.50 18.91 0.35
N GLY A 7 38.48 18.43 -0.37
CA GLY A 7 37.72 17.24 0.01
C GLY A 7 36.23 17.26 -0.36
N GLN A 8 35.64 18.43 -0.65
CA GLN A 8 34.25 18.48 -1.13
C GLN A 8 34.19 18.09 -2.62
N THR A 9 33.62 16.93 -2.91
CA THR A 9 33.19 16.59 -4.27
C THR A 9 32.05 17.54 -4.67
N VAL A 10 32.02 17.95 -5.94
CA VAL A 10 30.98 18.81 -6.55
C VAL A 10 29.54 18.32 -6.28
N LEU A 11 29.38 17.03 -5.93
CA LEU A 11 28.12 16.39 -5.53
C LEU A 11 27.53 16.90 -4.20
N ASP A 12 28.32 17.45 -3.29
CA ASP A 12 27.80 18.01 -2.01
C ASP A 12 27.15 19.40 -2.20
N LEU A 13 27.31 20.03 -3.37
CA LEU A 13 26.75 21.36 -3.66
C LEU A 13 25.31 21.29 -4.18
N PHE A 14 24.83 20.09 -4.55
CA PHE A 14 23.48 19.87 -5.06
C PHE A 14 22.88 18.68 -4.30
N PRO A 15 22.19 18.91 -3.17
CA PRO A 15 21.49 17.83 -2.50
C PRO A 15 20.54 17.17 -3.50
N THR A 16 20.52 15.83 -3.54
CA THR A 16 19.52 15.11 -4.32
C THR A 16 18.16 15.67 -3.95
N PRO A 17 17.33 16.09 -4.91
CA PRO A 17 15.99 16.55 -4.60
C PRO A 17 15.27 15.48 -3.77
N PRO A 18 14.52 15.88 -2.74
CA PRO A 18 13.80 14.92 -1.92
C PRO A 18 12.95 14.03 -2.82
N ARG A 19 13.01 12.73 -2.55
CA ARG A 19 12.32 11.72 -3.35
C ARG A 19 10.81 11.92 -3.22
N ASP A 20 10.11 12.00 -4.35
CA ASP A 20 8.65 12.05 -4.37
C ASP A 20 8.09 10.64 -4.28
N HIS A 21 7.85 10.18 -3.04
CA HIS A 21 7.34 8.84 -2.78
C HIS A 21 5.91 8.63 -3.29
N VAL A 22 5.11 9.69 -3.39
CA VAL A 22 3.75 9.61 -3.94
C VAL A 22 3.84 9.34 -5.43
N GLU A 23 4.63 10.12 -6.18
CA GLU A 23 4.78 9.91 -7.62
C GLU A 23 5.42 8.57 -7.97
N ASP A 24 6.44 8.15 -7.22
CA ASP A 24 7.05 6.83 -7.42
C ASP A 24 6.03 5.71 -7.22
N THR A 25 5.14 5.84 -6.24
CA THR A 25 4.09 4.85 -5.96
C THR A 25 3.01 4.86 -7.03
N LEU A 26 2.53 6.05 -7.44
CA LEU A 26 1.55 6.17 -8.53
C LEU A 26 2.09 5.58 -9.82
N LYS A 27 3.35 5.87 -10.16
CA LYS A 27 4.02 5.29 -11.32
C LYS A 27 4.09 3.77 -11.22
N TRP A 28 4.51 3.24 -10.07
CA TRP A 28 4.54 1.79 -9.84
C TRP A 28 3.15 1.15 -10.01
N MET A 29 2.11 1.70 -9.40
CA MET A 29 0.74 1.19 -9.51
C MET A 29 0.22 1.25 -10.95
N CYS A 30 0.45 2.35 -11.68
CA CYS A 30 0.01 2.49 -13.07
C CYS A 30 0.78 1.56 -14.02
N ASP A 31 2.12 1.57 -13.96
CA ASP A 31 2.96 0.83 -14.91
C ASP A 31 2.89 -0.69 -14.63
N VAL A 32 2.95 -1.09 -13.36
CA VAL A 32 3.05 -2.50 -12.96
C VAL A 32 1.68 -3.15 -12.80
N HIS A 33 0.69 -2.44 -12.25
CA HIS A 33 -0.64 -2.99 -11.96
C HIS A 33 -1.75 -2.46 -12.87
N GLY A 34 -1.43 -1.51 -13.77
CA GLY A 34 -2.42 -0.98 -14.70
C GLY A 34 -3.52 -0.15 -14.03
N CYS A 35 -3.29 0.32 -12.80
CA CYS A 35 -4.26 1.16 -12.10
C CYS A 35 -4.49 2.48 -12.85
N VAL A 36 -5.73 2.99 -12.81
CA VAL A 36 -6.08 4.28 -13.42
C VAL A 36 -5.71 5.40 -12.47
N ARG A 37 -4.77 6.25 -12.88
CA ARG A 37 -4.20 7.30 -12.02
C ARG A 37 -5.26 8.20 -11.36
N ASP A 38 -6.22 8.68 -12.13
CA ASP A 38 -7.25 9.61 -11.66
C ASP A 38 -8.14 9.00 -10.55
N GLU A 39 -8.23 7.67 -10.47
CA GLU A 39 -9.00 6.97 -9.46
C GLU A 39 -8.22 6.79 -8.16
N ILE A 40 -6.90 6.55 -8.24
CA ILE A 40 -6.06 6.20 -7.08
C ILE A 40 -5.29 7.38 -6.50
N GLU A 41 -5.14 8.50 -7.23
CA GLU A 41 -4.25 9.59 -6.80
C GLU A 41 -4.64 10.18 -5.44
N GLY A 42 -5.93 10.41 -5.22
CA GLY A 42 -6.43 10.94 -3.94
C GLY A 42 -6.14 10.01 -2.77
N GLU A 43 -6.31 8.70 -2.98
CA GLU A 43 -6.10 7.66 -1.97
C GLU A 43 -4.62 7.46 -1.63
N VAL A 44 -3.74 7.44 -2.63
CA VAL A 44 -2.28 7.36 -2.40
C VAL A 44 -1.81 8.60 -1.62
N ARG A 45 -2.27 9.79 -2.00
CA ARG A 45 -1.93 11.03 -1.26
C ARG A 45 -2.43 11.00 0.17
N GLU A 46 -3.63 10.48 0.42
CA GLU A 46 -4.16 10.27 1.76
C GLU A 46 -3.28 9.31 2.59
N LEU A 47 -2.88 8.17 2.03
CA LEU A 47 -2.02 7.22 2.73
C LEU A 47 -0.65 7.82 3.10
N TYR A 48 -0.02 8.57 2.20
CA TYR A 48 1.27 9.22 2.48
C TYR A 48 1.16 10.43 3.42
N ARG A 49 -0.03 10.99 3.58
CA ARG A 49 -0.30 12.06 4.56
C ARG A 49 -0.49 11.48 5.96
N ASP A 50 -1.23 10.37 6.06
CA ASP A 50 -1.72 9.84 7.33
C ASP A 50 -0.77 8.78 7.92
N PHE A 51 0.12 8.20 7.11
CA PHE A 51 1.07 7.16 7.51
C PHE A 51 2.52 7.52 7.17
N GLY A 52 3.47 6.92 7.87
CA GLY A 52 4.90 7.01 7.52
C GLY A 52 5.19 6.35 6.17
N THR A 53 6.21 6.82 5.45
CA THR A 53 6.55 6.41 4.07
C THR A 53 6.51 4.90 3.83
N VAL A 54 7.05 4.10 4.75
CA VAL A 54 7.12 2.64 4.63
C VAL A 54 5.71 2.02 4.74
N GLU A 55 4.95 2.41 5.76
CA GLU A 55 3.60 1.90 5.98
C GLU A 55 2.62 2.38 4.90
N ALA A 56 2.74 3.63 4.45
CA ALA A 56 1.96 4.16 3.34
C ALA A 56 2.16 3.32 2.07
N PHE A 57 3.41 2.99 1.73
CA PHE A 57 3.70 2.13 0.59
C PHE A 57 3.12 0.72 0.76
N ASP A 58 3.23 0.15 1.96
CA ASP A 58 2.67 -1.16 2.25
C ASP A 58 1.14 -1.17 2.16
N ARG A 59 0.46 -0.12 2.62
CA ARG A 59 -0.99 0.05 2.43
C ARG A 59 -1.36 0.24 0.96
N CYS A 60 -0.53 0.91 0.16
CA CYS A 60 -0.74 1.02 -1.29
C CYS A 60 -0.70 -0.35 -2.00
N LYS A 61 0.10 -1.30 -1.53
CA LYS A 61 0.06 -2.68 -2.06
C LYS A 61 -1.28 -3.36 -1.82
N ALA A 62 -1.93 -3.08 -0.69
CA ALA A 62 -3.30 -3.57 -0.44
C ALA A 62 -4.32 -2.86 -1.33
N LEU A 63 -4.12 -1.56 -1.58
CA LEU A 63 -4.97 -0.75 -2.44
C LEU A 63 -4.96 -1.25 -3.90
N VAL A 64 -3.82 -1.76 -4.37
CA VAL A 64 -3.71 -2.40 -5.70
C VAL A 64 -4.77 -3.47 -5.88
N ASP A 65 -5.05 -4.31 -4.88
CA ASP A 65 -6.03 -5.40 -5.04
C ASP A 65 -7.46 -4.92 -5.37
N PHE A 66 -7.76 -3.64 -5.18
CA PHE A 66 -9.04 -3.01 -5.52
C PHE A 66 -9.04 -2.29 -6.87
N HIS A 67 -7.87 -1.82 -7.31
CA HIS A 67 -7.71 -0.98 -8.51
C HIS A 67 -6.85 -1.64 -9.59
N ASP A 68 -6.48 -2.91 -9.45
CA ASP A 68 -5.65 -3.63 -10.41
C ASP A 68 -6.41 -3.72 -11.74
N GLY A 69 -5.95 -2.94 -12.73
CA GLY A 69 -6.55 -2.90 -14.06
C GLY A 69 -6.18 -4.11 -14.91
N LYS A 70 -5.27 -4.97 -14.44
CA LYS A 70 -4.84 -6.20 -15.10
C LYS A 70 -5.54 -7.44 -14.52
N MET A 71 -5.93 -7.41 -13.25
CA MET A 71 -6.59 -8.52 -12.57
C MET A 71 -7.86 -8.07 -11.83
N CYS A 72 -9.00 -8.62 -12.24
CA CYS A 72 -10.26 -8.42 -11.53
C CYS A 72 -10.34 -9.35 -10.31
N HIS A 73 -10.30 -8.79 -9.11
CA HIS A 73 -10.57 -9.51 -7.87
C HIS A 73 -12.04 -9.34 -7.46
N GLU A 74 -12.94 -10.07 -8.11
CA GLU A 74 -14.41 -9.99 -7.87
C GLU A 74 -14.83 -9.97 -6.38
N PRO A 75 -14.23 -10.77 -5.47
CA PRO A 75 -14.60 -10.72 -4.05
C PRO A 75 -14.37 -9.34 -3.40
N LEU A 76 -13.34 -8.61 -3.84
CA LEU A 76 -13.01 -7.29 -3.33
C LEU A 76 -13.88 -6.19 -3.96
N LEU A 77 -14.48 -6.41 -5.13
CA LEU A 77 -15.46 -5.48 -5.71
C LEU A 77 -16.74 -5.34 -4.88
N CYS A 78 -17.01 -6.29 -3.98
CA CYS A 78 -18.14 -6.24 -3.04
C CYS A 78 -17.85 -5.39 -1.79
N THR A 79 -16.66 -4.78 -1.67
CA THR A 79 -16.26 -3.96 -0.52
C THR A 79 -15.39 -2.78 -0.96
N SER A 80 -15.16 -1.83 -0.06
CA SER A 80 -14.22 -0.73 -0.27
C SER A 80 -12.88 -0.98 0.45
N PRO A 81 -11.78 -0.34 -0.01
CA PRO A 81 -10.51 -0.32 0.71
C PRO A 81 -10.67 0.15 2.17
N ARG A 82 -11.54 1.14 2.41
CA ARG A 82 -11.85 1.66 3.76
C ARG A 82 -12.46 0.60 4.67
N GLN A 83 -13.43 -0.19 4.18
CA GLN A 83 -14.06 -1.25 4.98
C GLN A 83 -13.08 -2.38 5.35
N ILE A 84 -12.09 -2.65 4.50
CA ILE A 84 -11.04 -3.63 4.79
C ILE A 84 -10.03 -3.13 5.83
N GLY A 85 -9.91 -1.80 5.97
CA GLY A 85 -9.03 -1.14 6.92
C GLY A 85 -7.76 -0.55 6.29
N VAL A 86 -7.71 -0.39 4.96
CA VAL A 86 -6.54 0.17 4.26
C VAL A 86 -6.16 1.55 4.80
N PHE A 87 -7.15 2.35 5.22
CA PHE A 87 -6.95 3.69 5.78
C PHE A 87 -7.09 3.76 7.30
N ASP A 88 -7.30 2.62 7.97
CA ASP A 88 -7.52 2.58 9.42
C ASP A 88 -6.16 2.60 10.17
N PRO A 89 -5.87 3.65 10.96
CA PRO A 89 -4.61 3.76 11.70
C PRO A 89 -4.50 2.77 12.86
N ASP A 90 -5.62 2.25 13.38
CA ASP A 90 -5.62 1.27 14.46
C ASP A 90 -5.44 -0.17 13.93
N MET A 91 -5.55 -0.37 12.61
CA MET A 91 -5.35 -1.64 11.94
C MET A 91 -3.88 -1.84 11.56
N LYS A 92 -3.30 -2.99 11.92
CA LYS A 92 -1.95 -3.36 11.44
C LYS A 92 -1.98 -3.61 9.92
N VAL A 93 -1.02 -3.05 9.19
CA VAL A 93 -0.92 -3.22 7.72
C VAL A 93 -0.88 -4.69 7.27
N HIS A 94 -0.23 -5.57 8.03
CA HIS A 94 -0.24 -7.01 7.74
C HIS A 94 -1.63 -7.64 7.86
N THR A 95 -2.46 -7.19 8.80
CA THR A 95 -3.84 -7.66 8.90
C THR A 95 -4.66 -7.19 7.70
N VAL A 96 -4.39 -5.99 7.17
CA VAL A 96 -5.01 -5.51 5.92
C VAL A 96 -4.65 -6.43 4.75
N TRP A 97 -3.36 -6.79 4.59
CA TRP A 97 -2.91 -7.72 3.55
C TRP A 97 -3.54 -9.10 3.69
N ASP A 98 -3.56 -9.65 4.91
CA ASP A 98 -4.15 -10.95 5.18
C ASP A 98 -5.64 -10.98 4.81
N ARG A 99 -6.35 -9.87 5.01
CA ARG A 99 -7.76 -9.73 4.62
C ARG A 99 -7.95 -9.66 3.11
N CYS A 100 -7.15 -8.84 2.40
CA CYS A 100 -7.20 -8.80 0.94
C CYS A 100 -6.90 -10.19 0.36
N TRP A 101 -5.85 -10.84 0.85
CA TRP A 101 -5.46 -12.18 0.45
C TRP A 101 -6.54 -13.22 0.74
N ALA A 102 -7.16 -13.18 1.91
CA ALA A 102 -8.25 -14.09 2.25
C ALA A 102 -9.47 -13.89 1.33
N ALA A 103 -9.80 -12.65 1.00
CA ALA A 103 -10.88 -12.33 0.06
C ALA A 103 -10.59 -12.89 -1.33
N THR A 104 -9.37 -12.69 -1.86
CA THR A 104 -8.96 -13.25 -3.17
C THR A 104 -8.92 -14.78 -3.18
N HIS A 105 -8.81 -15.42 -2.00
CA HIS A 105 -8.87 -16.87 -1.82
C HIS A 105 -10.28 -17.40 -1.47
N GLY A 106 -11.31 -16.58 -1.64
CA GLY A 106 -12.71 -17.01 -1.56
C GLY A 106 -13.28 -17.07 -0.14
N LEU A 107 -12.59 -16.49 0.86
CA LEU A 107 -13.15 -16.38 2.20
C LEU A 107 -14.35 -15.42 2.19
N PRO A 108 -15.51 -15.78 2.79
CA PRO A 108 -16.66 -14.88 2.84
C PRO A 108 -16.32 -13.57 3.55
N MET A 109 -16.84 -12.44 3.06
CA MET A 109 -16.50 -11.11 3.61
C MET A 109 -16.78 -10.98 5.11
N GLY A 110 -17.85 -11.59 5.62
CA GLY A 110 -18.14 -11.62 7.05
C GLY A 110 -17.11 -12.37 7.91
N GLN A 111 -16.30 -13.25 7.30
CA GLN A 111 -15.12 -13.84 7.94
C GLN A 111 -13.88 -12.98 7.69
N VAL A 112 -13.68 -12.45 6.47
CA VAL A 112 -12.57 -11.53 6.15
C VAL A 112 -12.48 -10.40 7.15
N PHE A 113 -13.59 -9.71 7.45
CA PHE A 113 -13.59 -8.59 8.41
C PHE A 113 -13.24 -8.99 9.85
N ARG A 114 -13.31 -10.28 10.19
CA ARG A 114 -12.91 -10.80 11.51
C ARG A 114 -11.52 -11.41 11.50
N LEU A 115 -10.86 -11.49 10.35
CA LEU A 115 -9.53 -12.07 10.25
C LEU A 115 -8.50 -11.17 10.93
N ARG A 116 -7.67 -11.78 11.78
CA ARG A 116 -6.49 -11.14 12.39
C ARG A 116 -5.22 -11.52 11.65
N SER A 117 -5.09 -12.79 11.24
CA SER A 117 -3.97 -13.25 10.42
C SER A 117 -4.29 -14.40 9.48
N TRP A 118 -3.55 -14.49 8.37
CA TRP A 118 -3.60 -15.59 7.39
C TRP A 118 -2.37 -16.50 7.51
N ASP A 119 -2.58 -17.82 7.44
CA ASP A 119 -1.50 -18.81 7.35
C ASP A 119 -1.19 -19.05 5.87
N TYR A 120 -0.14 -18.38 5.37
CA TYR A 120 0.30 -18.50 3.98
C TYR A 120 0.82 -19.90 3.62
N GLY A 121 1.36 -20.64 4.59
CA GLY A 121 1.88 -21.99 4.35
C GLY A 121 0.76 -23.01 4.14
N GLN A 122 -0.33 -22.87 4.89
CA GLN A 122 -1.49 -23.76 4.82
C GLN A 122 -2.66 -23.20 4.00
N LYS A 123 -2.54 -21.96 3.50
CA LYS A 123 -3.57 -21.23 2.75
C LYS A 123 -4.93 -21.22 3.47
N ARG A 124 -4.93 -20.87 4.76
CA ARG A 124 -6.14 -20.82 5.60
C ARG A 124 -6.07 -19.69 6.63
N PRO A 125 -7.19 -19.33 7.28
CA PRO A 125 -7.17 -18.43 8.43
C PRO A 125 -6.23 -18.92 9.52
N GLY A 126 -5.33 -18.06 9.99
CA GLY A 126 -4.39 -18.34 11.08
C GLY A 126 -4.99 -17.98 12.44
N SER A 127 -5.48 -16.74 12.57
CA SER A 127 -6.15 -16.27 13.79
C SER A 127 -7.27 -15.27 13.47
N TRP A 128 -8.22 -15.16 14.40
CA TRP A 128 -9.37 -14.26 14.33
C TRP A 128 -9.23 -13.14 15.35
N MET A 129 -9.92 -12.02 15.11
CA MET A 129 -10.17 -11.02 16.13
C MET A 129 -11.20 -11.58 17.12
N GLU A 130 -10.96 -11.34 18.41
CA GLU A 130 -11.86 -11.72 19.51
C GLU A 130 -13.12 -10.85 19.51
#